data_AF-A0A9N9B1U1-F1
#
_entry.id   AF-A0A9N9B1U1-F1
#
_cell.length_a   1.000
_cell.length_b   1.000
_cell.length_c   1.000
_cell.angle_alpha   90.00
_cell.angle_beta   90.00
_cell.angle_gamma   90.00
#
_symmetry.space_group_name_H-M   'P 1'
#
loop_
_entity.id
_entity.type
_entity.pdbx_description
1 polymer ?
#
loop_
_entity_poly.entity_id
_entity_poly.type
_entity_poly.pdbx_seq_one_letter_code
_entity_poly.pdbx_strand_id
1 'polypeptide(L)'
;MSPFWDPQCNNASLKMQTRFNDLKDLTILLKKMKGIEFQVVQERPPALWVIRKQKRLSEWEAYQQVEFHPATGYTWKVGDSQLGTSSSKTQQDPAELLEFRNGVESAFKSTTIKMTQQLNQVFAQSQEKIQELTTGSQSDMTISDAVR
;
A
#
# COMPACT_ATOMS: atom_id res chain seq x y z
N MET A 1 2.13 -4.39 -12.64
CA MET A 1 0.97 -4.56 -11.72
C MET A 1 1.07 -5.94 -11.08
N SER A 2 0.58 -6.13 -9.84
CA SER A 2 0.66 -7.44 -9.19
C SER A 2 -0.11 -8.49 -10.01
N PRO A 3 0.46 -9.68 -10.29
CA PRO A 3 -0.24 -10.76 -11.01
C PRO A 3 -1.47 -11.30 -10.24
N PHE A 4 -1.57 -10.96 -8.95
CA PHE A 4 -2.72 -11.25 -8.10
C PHE A 4 -3.93 -10.38 -8.41
N TRP A 5 -3.72 -9.19 -8.98
CA TRP A 5 -4.77 -8.20 -9.21
C TRP A 5 -5.64 -8.58 -10.41
N ASP A 6 -6.95 -8.48 -10.22
CA ASP A 6 -7.95 -8.74 -11.24
C ASP A 6 -8.63 -7.43 -11.65
N PRO A 7 -8.44 -6.91 -12.88
CA PRO A 7 -9.04 -5.65 -13.33
C PRO A 7 -10.57 -5.68 -13.35
N GLN A 8 -11.19 -6.86 -13.43
CA GLN A 8 -12.64 -7.02 -13.47
C GLN A 8 -13.25 -7.23 -12.07
N CYS A 9 -12.45 -7.12 -11.00
CA CYS A 9 -12.96 -7.27 -9.63
C CYS A 9 -13.85 -6.10 -9.20
N ASN A 10 -14.70 -6.39 -8.21
CA ASN A 10 -15.59 -5.41 -7.61
C ASN A 10 -14.81 -4.22 -7.03
N ASN A 11 -13.64 -4.43 -6.43
CA ASN A 11 -12.80 -3.34 -5.90
C ASN A 11 -12.38 -2.35 -7.00
N ALA A 12 -12.16 -2.80 -8.24
CA ALA A 12 -11.85 -1.94 -9.37
C ALA A 12 -13.06 -1.09 -9.75
N SER A 13 -14.24 -1.72 -9.87
CA SER A 13 -15.50 -1.01 -10.13
C SER A 13 -15.83 0.00 -9.03
N LEU A 14 -15.61 -0.36 -7.77
CA LEU A 14 -15.83 0.54 -6.64
C LEU A 14 -14.84 1.69 -6.63
N LYS A 15 -13.55 1.43 -6.90
CA LYS A 15 -12.55 2.49 -7.04
C LYS A 15 -12.92 3.50 -8.14
N MET A 16 -13.50 3.01 -9.25
CA MET A 16 -14.03 3.88 -10.31
C MET A 16 -15.23 4.71 -9.83
N GLN A 17 -16.17 4.10 -9.10
CA GLN A 17 -17.36 4.79 -8.59
C GLN A 17 -17.02 5.80 -7.49
N THR A 18 -16.06 5.48 -6.61
CA THR A 18 -15.62 6.35 -5.52
C THR A 18 -14.88 7.58 -5.98
N ARG A 19 -14.31 7.59 -7.20
CA ARG A 19 -13.76 8.82 -7.79
C ARG A 19 -14.81 9.91 -7.95
N PHE A 20 -16.09 9.54 -7.95
CA PHE A 20 -17.21 10.45 -8.15
C PHE A 20 -18.16 10.50 -6.94
N ASN A 21 -18.00 9.62 -5.93
CA ASN A 21 -18.89 9.52 -4.76
C ASN A 21 -18.12 9.13 -3.48
N ASP A 22 -18.37 9.82 -2.36
CA ASP A 22 -17.78 9.47 -1.05
C ASP A 22 -18.45 8.23 -0.43
N LEU A 23 -17.92 7.04 -0.73
CA LEU A 23 -18.37 5.79 -0.10
C LEU A 23 -17.57 5.52 1.17
N LYS A 24 -18.23 5.74 2.32
CA LYS A 24 -17.63 5.59 3.65
C LYS A 24 -17.43 4.13 4.09
N ASP A 25 -18.10 3.16 3.46
CA ASP A 25 -17.95 1.75 3.83
C ASP A 25 -17.90 0.82 2.59
N LEU A 26 -16.69 0.62 2.09
CA LEU A 26 -16.40 -0.29 0.97
C LEU A 26 -16.79 -1.74 1.30
N THR A 27 -16.74 -2.15 2.57
CA THR A 27 -17.05 -3.53 2.97
C THR A 27 -18.54 -3.83 2.79
N ILE A 28 -19.40 -2.90 3.20
CA ILE A 28 -20.85 -3.04 3.00
C ILE A 28 -21.18 -3.10 1.51
N LEU A 29 -20.52 -2.26 0.69
CA LEU A 29 -20.80 -2.22 -0.74
C LEU A 29 -20.31 -3.48 -1.47
N LEU A 30 -19.12 -4.00 -1.11
CA LEU A 30 -18.62 -5.26 -1.65
C LEU A 30 -19.58 -6.42 -1.36
N LYS A 31 -20.15 -6.49 -0.14
CA LYS A 31 -21.13 -7.53 0.21
C LYS A 31 -22.35 -7.54 -0.71
N LYS A 32 -22.80 -6.38 -1.21
CA LYS A 32 -23.94 -6.25 -2.11
C LYS A 32 -23.63 -6.68 -3.56
N MET A 33 -22.37 -6.87 -3.91
CA MET A 33 -21.94 -7.22 -5.26
C MET A 33 -21.59 -8.71 -5.37
N LYS A 34 -22.00 -9.36 -6.45
CA LYS A 34 -21.54 -10.72 -6.78
C LYS A 34 -20.28 -10.62 -7.65
N GLY A 35 -19.34 -11.55 -7.49
CA GLY A 35 -18.13 -11.59 -8.31
C GLY A 35 -16.83 -11.64 -7.51
N ILE A 36 -15.73 -11.33 -8.17
CA ILE A 36 -14.39 -11.35 -7.57
C ILE A 36 -14.21 -10.11 -6.70
N GLU A 37 -13.74 -10.30 -5.48
CA GLU A 37 -13.37 -9.23 -4.57
C GLU A 37 -12.09 -9.55 -3.80
N PHE A 38 -11.45 -8.48 -3.33
CA PHE A 38 -10.28 -8.51 -2.46
C PHE A 38 -10.64 -7.91 -1.11
N GLN A 39 -10.35 -8.64 -0.04
CA GLN A 39 -10.60 -8.22 1.34
C GLN A 39 -9.36 -8.38 2.19
N VAL A 40 -9.10 -7.42 3.07
CA VAL A 40 -8.10 -7.56 4.14
C VAL A 40 -8.71 -8.44 5.23
N VAL A 41 -8.11 -9.60 5.47
CA VAL A 41 -8.64 -10.60 6.42
C VAL A 41 -7.88 -10.62 7.73
N GLN A 42 -6.64 -10.14 7.71
CA GLN A 42 -5.85 -9.91 8.90
C GLN A 42 -5.07 -8.62 8.75
N GLU A 43 -5.08 -7.83 9.81
CA GLU A 43 -4.32 -6.59 9.93
C GLU A 43 -3.60 -6.60 11.29
N ARG A 44 -2.28 -6.47 11.26
CA ARG A 44 -1.44 -6.24 12.43
C ARG A 44 -0.40 -5.17 12.06
N PRO A 45 -0.73 -3.89 12.30
CA PRO A 45 0.20 -2.79 12.06
C PRO A 45 1.47 -2.95 12.92
N PRO A 46 2.65 -2.52 12.44
CA PRO A 46 2.90 -1.88 11.14
C PRO A 46 3.28 -2.85 10.01
N ALA A 47 3.34 -4.16 10.26
CA ALA A 47 4.12 -5.08 9.42
C ALA A 47 3.33 -6.15 8.68
N LEU A 48 2.04 -6.35 8.99
CA LEU A 48 1.29 -7.47 8.45
C LEU A 48 -0.11 -7.07 7.98
N TRP A 49 -0.37 -7.34 6.71
CA TRP A 49 -1.70 -7.39 6.12
C TRP A 49 -1.83 -8.65 5.29
N VAL A 50 -2.90 -9.41 5.50
CA VAL A 50 -3.23 -10.57 4.68
C VAL A 50 -4.41 -10.21 3.79
N ILE A 51 -4.23 -10.34 2.48
CA ILE A 51 -5.25 -10.02 1.50
C ILE A 51 -5.78 -11.32 0.91
N ARG A 52 -7.11 -11.47 0.91
CA ARG A 52 -7.79 -12.62 0.34
C ARG A 52 -8.49 -12.21 -0.95
N LYS A 53 -8.28 -12.98 -2.01
CA LYS A 53 -9.16 -13.01 -3.19
C LYS A 53 -10.25 -14.03 -2.93
N GLN A 54 -11.50 -13.59 -3.07
CA GLN A 54 -12.66 -14.46 -2.94
C GLN A 54 -13.69 -14.15 -4.01
N LYS A 55 -14.53 -15.16 -4.34
CA LYS A 55 -15.65 -15.01 -5.25
C LYS A 55 -16.94 -15.01 -4.44
N ARG A 56 -17.61 -13.86 -4.39
CA ARG A 56 -18.89 -13.69 -3.71
C ARG A 56 -20.04 -14.19 -4.57
N LEU A 57 -20.83 -15.11 -4.02
CA LEU A 57 -22.03 -15.67 -4.66
C LEU A 57 -23.30 -14.96 -4.17
N SER A 58 -23.29 -14.51 -2.91
CA SER A 58 -24.35 -13.73 -2.28
C SER A 58 -23.78 -12.86 -1.15
N GLU A 59 -24.64 -12.05 -0.52
CA GLU A 59 -24.24 -11.23 0.64
C GLU A 59 -23.70 -12.08 1.81
N TRP A 60 -24.15 -13.33 1.91
CA TRP A 60 -23.88 -14.26 3.00
C TRP A 60 -22.85 -15.34 2.64
N GLU A 61 -22.56 -15.50 1.34
CA GLU A 61 -21.74 -16.60 0.82
C GLU A 61 -20.64 -16.10 -0.10
N ALA A 62 -19.40 -16.46 0.22
CA ALA A 62 -18.23 -16.20 -0.60
C ALA A 62 -17.25 -17.38 -0.55
N TYR A 63 -16.76 -17.76 -1.71
CA TYR A 63 -15.77 -18.81 -1.87
C TYR A 63 -14.36 -18.23 -1.85
N GLN A 64 -13.54 -18.64 -0.89
CA GLN A 64 -12.14 -18.24 -0.81
C GLN A 64 -11.32 -18.93 -1.91
N GLN A 65 -10.54 -18.14 -2.66
CA GLN A 65 -9.70 -18.68 -3.73
C GLN A 65 -8.22 -18.69 -3.34
N VAL A 66 -7.71 -17.54 -2.91
CA VAL A 66 -6.29 -17.38 -2.63
C VAL A 66 -6.07 -16.30 -1.56
N GLU A 67 -5.08 -16.52 -0.72
CA GLU A 67 -4.58 -15.55 0.24
C GLU A 67 -3.16 -15.13 -0.14
N PHE A 68 -2.88 -13.85 0.01
CA PHE A 68 -1.53 -13.29 -0.08
C PHE A 68 -1.08 -12.85 1.30
N HIS A 69 0.05 -13.39 1.74
CA HIS A 69 0.72 -13.00 2.97
C HIS A 69 2.10 -12.42 2.62
N PRO A 70 2.46 -11.22 3.10
CA PRO A 70 3.64 -10.49 2.63
C PRO A 70 4.96 -11.23 2.88
N ALA A 71 5.05 -12.05 3.93
CA ALA A 71 6.26 -12.80 4.25
C ALA A 71 6.36 -14.17 3.55
N THR A 72 5.24 -14.75 3.12
CA THR A 72 5.19 -16.16 2.67
C THR A 72 4.61 -16.33 1.26
N GLY A 73 4.10 -15.27 0.64
CA GLY A 73 3.57 -15.30 -0.73
C GLY A 73 2.12 -15.77 -0.80
N TYR A 74 1.77 -16.46 -1.88
CA TYR A 74 0.40 -16.88 -2.20
C TYR A 74 0.06 -18.25 -1.61
N THR A 75 -1.13 -18.38 -1.04
CA THR A 75 -1.70 -19.64 -0.57
C THR A 75 -3.04 -19.88 -1.25
N TRP A 76 -3.09 -20.87 -2.14
CA TRP A 76 -4.32 -21.29 -2.79
C TRP A 76 -5.19 -22.10 -1.84
N LYS A 77 -6.49 -21.80 -1.79
CA LYS A 77 -7.48 -22.65 -1.11
C LYS A 77 -8.29 -23.36 -2.18
N VAL A 78 -8.12 -24.68 -2.24
CA VAL A 78 -8.99 -25.55 -3.01
C VAL A 78 -10.22 -25.81 -2.14
N GLY A 79 -11.41 -25.72 -2.73
CA GLY A 79 -12.69 -25.70 -2.03
C GLY A 79 -12.99 -27.01 -1.36
N ASP A 80 -13.59 -26.95 -0.18
CA ASP A 80 -13.95 -28.12 0.60
C ASP A 80 -14.78 -29.13 -0.22
N SER A 81 -14.19 -30.30 -0.46
CA SER A 81 -14.82 -31.52 0.01
C SER A 81 -13.97 -32.04 1.16
N GLN A 82 -14.63 -32.14 2.30
CA GLN A 82 -14.17 -32.67 3.59
C GLN A 82 -13.16 -33.82 3.46
N LEU A 83 -12.17 -33.83 4.35
CA LEU A 83 -11.27 -34.93 4.78
C LEU A 83 -9.79 -34.72 4.41
N GLY A 84 -8.95 -34.62 5.45
CA GLY A 84 -7.54 -34.99 5.35
C GLY A 84 -6.55 -33.84 5.52
N THR A 85 -5.78 -33.96 6.59
CA THR A 85 -4.40 -33.47 6.71
C THR A 85 -3.59 -33.56 5.41
N SER A 86 -2.55 -32.72 5.28
CA SER A 86 -1.49 -32.69 4.23
C SER A 86 -1.93 -32.02 2.92
N SER A 87 -1.14 -31.24 2.18
CA SER A 87 0.29 -30.94 2.22
C SER A 87 0.54 -29.67 1.40
N SER A 88 1.57 -28.93 1.81
CA SER A 88 2.25 -27.89 1.07
C SER A 88 2.61 -28.27 -0.38
N LYS A 89 2.91 -27.24 -1.19
CA LYS A 89 3.67 -27.21 -2.45
C LYS A 89 2.84 -27.16 -3.74
N THR A 90 2.42 -25.96 -4.12
CA THR A 90 2.79 -25.50 -5.47
C THR A 90 4.23 -25.03 -5.34
N GLN A 91 5.18 -25.80 -5.88
CA GLN A 91 6.59 -25.42 -5.90
C GLN A 91 6.71 -24.18 -6.79
N GLN A 92 6.63 -22.99 -6.19
CA GLN A 92 7.06 -21.77 -6.85
C GLN A 92 8.56 -21.88 -7.09
N ASP A 93 8.99 -21.57 -8.31
CA ASP A 93 10.39 -21.59 -8.69
C ASP A 93 11.19 -20.73 -7.68
N PRO A 94 12.21 -21.29 -7.02
CA PRO A 94 13.07 -20.54 -6.11
C PRO A 94 13.63 -19.24 -6.73
N ALA A 95 13.83 -19.21 -8.05
CA ALA A 95 14.28 -18.01 -8.76
C ALA A 95 13.21 -16.90 -8.74
N GLU A 96 11.95 -17.21 -9.06
CA GLU A 96 10.84 -16.23 -9.02
C GLU A 96 10.62 -15.65 -7.61
N LEU A 97 10.75 -16.48 -6.57
CA LEU A 97 10.64 -16.03 -5.18
C LEU A 97 11.76 -15.08 -4.79
N LEU A 98 12.97 -15.34 -5.26
CA LEU A 98 14.13 -14.49 -5.03
C LEU A 98 13.99 -13.16 -5.78
N GLU A 99 13.56 -13.19 -7.03
CA GLU A 99 13.28 -12.00 -7.83
C GLU A 99 12.18 -11.14 -7.20
N PHE A 100 11.10 -11.77 -6.72
CA PHE A 100 10.04 -11.06 -6.03
C PHE A 100 10.54 -10.39 -4.74
N ARG A 101 11.30 -11.11 -3.90
CA ARG A 101 11.91 -10.54 -2.68
C ARG A 101 12.83 -9.37 -3.02
N ASN A 102 13.69 -9.53 -4.02
CA ASN A 102 14.60 -8.47 -4.47
C ASN A 102 13.83 -7.26 -5.02
N GLY A 103 12.73 -7.49 -5.74
CA GLY A 103 11.85 -6.44 -6.25
C GLY A 103 11.16 -5.67 -5.13
N VAL A 104 10.64 -6.37 -4.11
CA VAL A 104 10.03 -5.75 -2.93
C VAL A 104 11.05 -4.95 -2.13
N GLU A 105 12.25 -5.49 -1.89
CA GLU A 105 13.32 -4.75 -1.21
C GLU A 105 13.77 -3.51 -1.98
N SER A 106 13.89 -3.61 -3.29
CA SER A 106 14.30 -2.49 -4.15
C SER A 106 13.25 -1.38 -4.13
N ALA A 107 11.97 -1.75 -4.18
CA ALA A 107 10.86 -0.80 -4.08
C ALA A 107 10.85 -0.09 -2.71
N PHE A 108 11.05 -0.84 -1.62
CA PHE A 108 11.13 -0.30 -0.27
C PHE A 108 12.31 0.66 -0.12
N LYS A 109 13.53 0.21 -0.46
CA LYS A 109 14.76 1.04 -0.43
C LYS A 109 14.58 2.31 -1.25
N SER A 110 14.02 2.22 -2.45
CA SER A 110 13.80 3.39 -3.31
C SER A 110 12.83 4.40 -2.68
N THR A 111 11.77 3.93 -2.01
CA THR A 111 10.82 4.79 -1.30
C THR A 111 11.48 5.48 -0.11
N THR A 112 12.24 4.73 0.69
CA THR A 112 12.98 5.26 1.84
C THR A 112 14.00 6.32 1.42
N ILE A 113 14.74 6.07 0.33
CA ILE A 113 15.72 7.03 -0.21
C ILE A 113 15.00 8.30 -0.67
N LYS A 114 13.91 8.18 -1.44
CA LYS A 114 13.14 9.34 -1.91
C LYS A 114 12.57 10.15 -0.74
N MET A 115 12.01 9.48 0.26
CA MET A 115 11.46 10.14 1.44
C MET A 115 12.55 10.86 2.25
N THR A 116 13.71 10.23 2.42
CA THR A 116 14.86 10.84 3.09
C THR A 116 15.39 12.05 2.31
N GLN A 117 15.46 11.96 0.99
CA GLN A 117 15.85 13.10 0.13
C GLN A 117 14.88 14.26 0.28
N GLN A 118 13.57 14.00 0.29
CA GLN A 118 12.56 15.04 0.51
C GLN A 118 12.70 15.69 1.88
N LEU A 119 12.90 14.90 2.95
CA LEU A 119 13.12 15.44 4.30
C LEU A 119 14.37 16.32 4.35
N ASN A 120 15.47 15.88 3.73
CA ASN A 120 16.71 16.66 3.69
C ASN A 120 16.56 17.95 2.86
N GLN A 121 15.78 17.94 1.78
CA GLN A 121 15.48 19.15 1.00
C GLN A 121 14.66 20.14 1.79
N VAL A 122 13.61 19.68 2.49
CA VAL A 122 12.80 20.54 3.37
C VAL A 122 13.66 21.12 4.49
N PHE A 123 14.54 20.31 5.08
CA PHE A 123 15.48 20.77 6.09
C PHE A 123 16.46 21.84 5.55
N ALA A 124 17.03 21.62 4.36
CA ALA A 124 17.91 22.60 3.71
C ALA A 124 17.19 23.92 3.41
N GLN A 125 15.99 23.86 2.83
CA GLN A 125 15.16 25.05 2.57
C GLN A 125 14.81 25.81 3.85
N SER A 126 14.57 25.08 4.95
CA SER A 126 14.30 25.72 6.24
C SER A 126 15.52 26.46 6.81
N GLN A 127 16.73 25.92 6.62
CA GLN A 127 17.99 26.57 7.02
C GLN A 127 18.28 27.81 6.16
N GLU A 128 18.10 27.74 4.84
CA GLU A 128 18.26 28.88 3.94
C GLU A 128 17.30 30.02 4.30
N LYS A 129 16.03 29.70 4.53
CA LYS A 129 15.03 30.69 4.93
C LYS A 129 15.36 31.34 6.28
N ILE A 130 15.90 30.59 7.23
CA ILE A 130 16.37 31.13 8.52
C ILE A 130 17.58 32.05 8.30
N GLN A 131 18.54 31.68 7.45
CA GLN A 131 19.70 32.53 7.14
C GLN A 131 19.29 33.83 6.45
N GLU A 132 18.39 33.80 5.47
CA GLU A 132 17.86 35.02 4.82
C GLU A 132 17.18 35.98 5.80
N LEU A 133 16.42 35.45 6.77
CA LEU A 133 15.80 36.25 7.83
C LEU A 133 16.84 36.85 8.79
N THR A 134 17.96 36.16 9.01
CA THR A 134 19.01 36.61 9.94
C THR A 134 19.93 37.65 9.28
N THR A 135 20.21 37.52 7.98
CA THR A 135 21.04 38.47 7.22
C THR A 135 20.27 39.72 6.79
N GLY A 136 18.98 39.60 6.44
CA GLY A 136 18.11 40.75 6.14
C GLY A 136 17.89 41.67 7.33
N SER A 137 17.97 41.15 8.57
CA SER A 137 17.89 41.97 9.79
C SER A 137 19.18 42.74 10.11
N GLN A 138 20.33 42.38 9.54
CA GLN A 138 21.60 43.09 9.76
C GLN A 138 21.81 44.29 8.82
N SER A 139 21.22 44.27 7.62
CA SER A 139 21.29 45.40 6.67
C SER A 139 20.41 46.59 7.05
N ASP A 140 19.44 46.41 7.95
CA ASP A 140 18.49 47.47 8.36
C ASP A 140 18.95 48.26 9.60
N MET A 141 19.95 47.76 10.35
CA MET A 141 20.49 48.48 11.52
C MET A 141 21.65 49.44 11.19
N THR A 142 22.21 49.44 9.97
CA THR A 142 23.35 50.30 9.63
C THR A 142 22.97 51.65 9.01
N ILE A 143 21.67 51.95 8.80
CA ILE A 143 21.20 53.20 8.17
C ILE A 143 20.56 54.16 9.20
N SER A 144 20.80 53.99 10.50
CA SER A 144 20.27 54.91 11.53
C SER A 144 21.29 55.81 12.24
N ASP A 145 22.60 55.73 11.93
CA ASP A 145 23.64 56.54 12.63
C ASP A 145 24.40 57.54 11.74
N ALA A 146 23.94 57.83 10.51
CA ALA A 146 24.61 58.77 9.60
C ALA A 146 23.94 60.16 9.47
N VAL A 147 23.01 60.51 10.35
CA VAL A 147 22.39 61.85 10.36
C VAL A 147 22.38 62.40 11.78
N ARG A 148 23.52 62.96 12.20
CA ARG A 148 23.53 63.99 13.25
C ARG A 148 24.69 64.95 13.08
#